data_AF-A0A7D7A395-F1
#
_entry.id   AF-A0A7D7A395-F1
#
_cell.length_a   1.000
_cell.length_b   1.000
_cell.length_c   1.000
_cell.angle_alpha   90.00
_cell.angle_beta   90.00
_cell.angle_gamma   90.00
#
_symmetry.space_group_name_H-M   'P 1'
#
loop_
_entity.id
_entity.type
_entity.pdbx_description
1 polymer ?
#
loop_
_entity_poly.entity_id
_entity_poly.type
_entity_poly.pdbx_seq_one_letter_code
_entity_poly.pdbx_strand_id
1 'polypeptide(L)'
;MDPNNLTEREYLRQFAARPGIFIGFTSFRGVTCFLDGYDYAARRSGGPGLGGFRDWLLANHLRRQSSFGWSGLIKQIALPDWDFVTDLSPEQEIHILEVLFDLLDRFLAERETVS
;
A
#
# COMPACT_ATOMS: atom_id res chain seq x y z
N MET A 1 -16.74 15.59 2.97
CA MET A 1 -16.10 15.83 1.67
C MET A 1 -16.56 14.72 0.75
N ASP A 2 -17.03 15.03 -0.46
CA ASP A 2 -17.40 13.99 -1.42
C ASP A 2 -16.12 13.25 -1.86
N PRO A 3 -16.00 11.92 -1.69
CA PRO A 3 -14.83 11.17 -2.11
C PRO A 3 -14.55 11.30 -3.62
N ASN A 4 -15.55 11.66 -4.43
CA ASN A 4 -15.37 11.86 -5.87
C ASN A 4 -14.58 13.14 -6.23
N ASN A 5 -14.39 14.05 -5.26
CA ASN A 5 -13.66 15.30 -5.48
C ASN A 5 -12.19 15.24 -4.99
N LEU A 6 -11.75 14.08 -4.50
CA LEU A 6 -10.40 13.89 -3.98
C LEU A 6 -9.47 13.36 -5.08
N THR A 7 -8.21 13.76 -5.07
CA THR A 7 -7.19 12.99 -5.81
C THR A 7 -7.06 11.60 -5.18
N GLU A 8 -6.51 10.65 -5.93
CA GLU A 8 -6.24 9.31 -5.41
C GLU A 8 -5.34 9.36 -4.16
N ARG A 9 -4.34 10.23 -4.15
CA ARG A 9 -3.46 10.45 -3.00
C ARG A 9 -4.22 11.00 -1.80
N GLU A 10 -5.09 11.97 -2.01
CA GLU A 10 -5.91 12.54 -0.93
C GLU A 10 -6.88 11.51 -0.34
N TYR A 11 -7.52 10.71 -1.18
CA TYR A 11 -8.40 9.63 -0.75
C TYR A 11 -7.65 8.58 0.07
N LEU A 12 -6.51 8.10 -0.43
CA LEU A 12 -5.72 7.06 0.24
C LEU A 12 -5.03 7.58 1.52
N ARG A 13 -4.74 8.88 1.62
CA ARG A 13 -4.33 9.52 2.88
C ARG A 13 -5.42 9.48 3.95
N GLN A 14 -6.67 9.73 3.57
CA GLN A 14 -7.79 9.63 4.51
C GLN A 14 -7.97 8.19 5.01
N PHE A 15 -7.82 7.22 4.11
CA PHE A 15 -7.79 5.81 4.48
C PHE A 15 -6.63 5.49 5.44
N ALA A 16 -5.40 5.90 5.11
CA ALA A 16 -4.21 5.68 5.94
C ALA A 16 -4.32 6.29 7.33
N ALA A 17 -4.98 7.45 7.46
CA ALA A 17 -5.16 8.12 8.75
C ALA A 17 -6.05 7.32 9.72
N ARG A 18 -7.07 6.61 9.21
CA ARG A 18 -8.02 5.84 10.04
C ARG A 18 -8.55 4.59 9.32
N PRO A 19 -7.72 3.56 9.08
CA PRO A 19 -8.13 2.40 8.31
C PRO A 19 -9.35 1.70 8.90
N GLY A 20 -9.43 1.59 10.24
CA GLY A 20 -10.55 0.99 10.94
C GLY A 20 -11.93 1.58 10.63
N ILE A 21 -12.04 2.84 10.17
CA ILE A 21 -13.32 3.41 9.73
C ILE A 21 -13.82 2.75 8.43
N PHE A 22 -12.89 2.32 7.58
CA PHE A 22 -13.19 1.73 6.28
C PHE A 22 -13.34 0.21 6.35
N ILE A 23 -12.55 -0.44 7.22
CA ILE A 23 -12.45 -1.91 7.27
C ILE A 23 -12.85 -2.53 8.62
N GLY A 24 -13.40 -1.75 9.55
CA GLY A 24 -13.90 -2.20 10.85
C GLY A 24 -12.82 -2.44 11.91
N PHE A 25 -11.64 -2.95 11.52
CA PHE A 25 -10.47 -3.08 12.38
C PHE A 25 -9.19 -3.00 11.55
N THR A 26 -8.17 -2.34 12.09
CA THR A 26 -6.88 -2.19 11.40
C THR A 26 -6.06 -3.47 11.54
N SER A 27 -5.75 -4.11 10.41
CA SER A 27 -4.78 -5.19 10.29
C SER A 27 -4.09 -5.08 8.93
N PHE A 28 -2.88 -5.61 8.80
CA PHE A 28 -2.17 -5.65 7.53
C PHE A 28 -3.01 -6.35 6.46
N ARG A 29 -3.58 -7.51 6.78
CA ARG A 29 -4.46 -8.25 5.85
C ARG A 29 -5.65 -7.41 5.42
N GLY A 30 -6.36 -6.78 6.35
CA GLY A 30 -7.53 -5.96 6.05
C GLY A 30 -7.16 -4.77 5.16
N VAL A 31 -6.05 -4.09 5.46
CA VAL A 31 -5.53 -2.98 4.67
C VAL A 31 -5.17 -3.43 3.26
N THR A 32 -4.45 -4.55 3.10
CA THR A 32 -4.08 -5.04 1.78
C THR A 32 -5.28 -5.48 0.96
N CYS A 33 -6.27 -6.13 1.57
CA CYS A 33 -7.50 -6.52 0.86
C CYS A 33 -8.30 -5.31 0.39
N PHE A 34 -8.36 -4.24 1.20
CA PHE A 34 -8.99 -2.98 0.79
C PHE A 34 -8.27 -2.35 -0.41
N LEU A 35 -6.94 -2.27 -0.36
CA LEU A 35 -6.12 -1.69 -1.43
C LEU A 35 -6.19 -2.50 -2.74
N ASP A 36 -6.19 -3.84 -2.65
CA ASP A 36 -6.39 -4.70 -3.83
C ASP A 36 -7.78 -4.49 -4.45
N GLY A 37 -8.82 -4.38 -3.61
CA GLY A 37 -10.18 -4.08 -4.07
C GLY A 37 -10.31 -2.70 -4.72
N TYR A 38 -9.67 -1.69 -4.12
CA TYR A 38 -9.57 -0.34 -4.66
C TYR A 38 -8.91 -0.32 -6.04
N ASP A 39 -7.74 -0.95 -6.16
CA ASP A 39 -6.98 -1.07 -7.41
C ASP A 39 -7.78 -1.82 -8.49
N TYR A 40 -8.47 -2.90 -8.12
CA TYR A 40 -9.36 -3.64 -9.03
C TYR A 40 -10.52 -2.77 -9.55
N ALA A 41 -11.16 -2.00 -8.66
CA ALA A 41 -12.24 -1.10 -9.03
C ALA A 41 -11.77 0.07 -9.93
N ALA A 42 -10.59 0.63 -9.65
CA ALA A 42 -9.97 1.67 -10.47
C ALA A 42 -9.70 1.16 -11.89
N ARG A 43 -9.04 0.00 -12.03
CA ARG A 43 -8.76 -0.61 -13.34
C ARG A 43 -10.03 -0.91 -14.13
N ARG A 44 -11.07 -1.44 -13.47
CA ARG A 44 -12.38 -1.72 -14.10
C ARG A 44 -13.02 -0.44 -14.67
N SER A 45 -12.77 0.70 -14.04
CA SER A 45 -13.34 2.00 -14.40
C SER A 45 -12.42 2.84 -15.30
N GLY A 46 -11.27 2.29 -15.73
CA GLY A 46 -10.29 2.98 -16.56
C GLY A 46 -9.35 3.93 -15.80
N GLY A 47 -9.36 3.91 -14.47
CA GLY A 47 -8.44 4.68 -13.63
C GLY A 47 -7.08 3.99 -13.44
N PRO A 48 -6.03 4.74 -13.04
CA PRO A 48 -4.68 4.20 -12.88
C PRO A 48 -4.55 3.25 -11.68
N GLY A 49 -5.33 3.47 -10.61
CA GLY A 49 -5.27 2.67 -9.39
C GLY A 49 -3.84 2.55 -8.86
N LEU A 50 -3.45 1.36 -8.39
CA LEU A 50 -2.08 1.10 -7.94
C LEU A 50 -1.18 0.58 -9.07
N GLY A 51 -1.52 0.86 -10.33
CA GLY A 51 -0.72 0.51 -11.50
C GLY A 51 0.71 1.03 -11.39
N GLY A 52 1.69 0.13 -11.48
CA GLY A 52 3.12 0.45 -11.37
C GLY A 52 3.68 0.47 -9.94
N PHE A 53 2.85 0.36 -8.89
CA PHE A 53 3.33 0.44 -7.51
C PHE A 53 4.36 -0.65 -7.17
N ARG A 54 4.11 -1.90 -7.60
CA ARG A 54 5.05 -3.02 -7.41
C ARG A 54 6.41 -2.74 -8.04
N ASP A 55 6.42 -2.25 -9.27
CA ASP A 55 7.67 -2.03 -10.01
C ASP A 55 8.43 -0.83 -9.44
N TRP A 56 7.70 0.19 -8.98
CA TRP A 56 8.26 1.30 -8.21
C TRP A 56 8.93 0.83 -6.91
N LEU A 57 8.34 -0.10 -6.15
CA LEU A 57 8.97 -0.68 -4.96
C LEU A 57 10.28 -1.42 -5.29
N LEU A 58 10.30 -2.19 -6.38
CA LEU A 58 11.50 -2.90 -6.82
C LEU A 58 12.61 -1.94 -7.25
N ALA A 59 12.28 -0.93 -8.03
CA ALA A 59 13.24 0.04 -8.55
C ALA A 59 13.84 0.91 -7.43
N ASN A 60 13.02 1.35 -6.48
CA ASN A 60 13.43 2.35 -5.49
C ASN A 60 13.95 1.75 -4.18
N HIS A 61 13.43 0.59 -3.74
CA HIS A 61 13.70 0.10 -2.38
C HIS A 61 14.43 -1.24 -2.30
N LEU A 62 14.23 -2.15 -3.27
CA LEU A 62 14.82 -3.48 -3.19
C LEU A 62 15.98 -3.70 -4.17
N ARG A 63 15.98 -3.03 -5.32
CA ARG A 63 17.00 -3.11 -6.38
C ARG A 63 17.41 -4.55 -6.76
N ARG A 64 16.48 -5.49 -6.60
CA ARG A 64 16.64 -6.92 -6.92
C ARG A 64 15.35 -7.50 -7.46
N GLN A 65 15.44 -8.57 -8.25
CA GLN A 65 14.25 -9.29 -8.69
C GLN A 65 13.57 -10.00 -7.51
N SER A 66 12.25 -10.09 -7.55
CA SER A 66 11.43 -10.80 -6.57
C SER A 66 10.16 -11.33 -7.21
N SER A 67 9.76 -12.55 -6.84
CA SER A 67 8.49 -13.16 -7.25
C SER A 67 7.30 -12.67 -6.42
N PHE A 68 7.53 -11.90 -5.35
CA PHE A 68 6.45 -11.40 -4.51
C PHE A 68 5.62 -10.32 -5.21
N GLY A 69 4.31 -10.33 -4.90
CA GLY A 69 3.43 -9.18 -5.12
C GLY A 69 3.77 -8.01 -4.20
N TRP A 70 3.17 -6.85 -4.44
CA TRP A 70 3.48 -5.61 -3.71
C TRP A 70 3.40 -5.76 -2.19
N SER A 71 2.40 -6.46 -1.66
CA SER A 71 2.23 -6.66 -0.21
C SER A 71 3.35 -7.49 0.43
N GLY A 72 3.86 -8.49 -0.30
CA GLY A 72 5.04 -9.25 0.12
C GLY A 72 6.32 -8.41 0.10
N LEU A 73 6.47 -7.55 -0.91
CA LEU A 73 7.61 -6.60 -0.97
C LEU A 73 7.60 -5.63 0.20
N ILE A 74 6.42 -5.13 0.60
CA ILE A 74 6.28 -4.23 1.76
C ILE A 74 6.77 -4.91 3.04
N LYS A 75 6.37 -6.17 3.30
CA LYS A 75 6.87 -6.92 4.47
C LYS A 75 8.39 -7.06 4.42
N GLN A 76 8.95 -7.36 3.25
CA GLN A 76 10.39 -7.52 3.07
C GLN A 76 11.17 -6.21 3.23
N ILE A 77 10.56 -5.07 2.88
CA ILE A 77 11.16 -3.73 3.07
C ILE A 77 11.11 -3.34 4.55
N ALA A 78 9.95 -3.54 5.19
CA ALA A 78 9.74 -3.19 6.60
C ALA A 78 10.52 -4.10 7.55
N LEU A 79 10.63 -5.39 7.23
CA LEU A 79 11.29 -6.39 8.06
C LEU A 79 12.27 -7.24 7.23
N PRO A 80 13.47 -6.72 6.89
CA PRO A 80 14.42 -7.42 6.03
C PRO A 80 14.90 -8.77 6.58
N ASP A 81 14.99 -8.89 7.90
CA ASP A 81 15.49 -10.07 8.61
C ASP A 81 14.38 -11.02 9.10
N TRP A 82 13.12 -10.74 8.76
CA TRP A 82 12.00 -11.53 9.25
C TRP A 82 11.84 -12.84 8.49
N ASP A 83 11.64 -13.91 9.25
CA ASP A 83 11.30 -15.24 8.72
C ASP A 83 9.80 -15.31 8.43
N PHE A 84 9.46 -15.35 7.14
CA PHE A 84 8.09 -15.41 6.60
C PHE A 84 7.27 -16.62 7.07
N VAL A 85 7.88 -17.57 7.77
CA VAL A 85 7.21 -18.76 8.34
C VAL A 85 6.59 -18.48 9.71
N THR A 86 6.95 -17.36 10.36
CA THR A 86 6.44 -16.99 11.70
C THR A 86 5.26 -16.02 11.61
N ASP A 87 4.40 -15.99 12.63
CA ASP A 87 3.35 -14.96 12.74
C ASP A 87 3.97 -13.59 13.10
N LEU A 88 3.34 -12.51 12.64
CA LEU A 88 3.76 -11.15 12.98
C LEU A 88 3.38 -10.82 14.42
N SER A 89 4.30 -10.21 15.16
CA SER A 89 3.95 -9.53 16.41
C SER A 89 3.08 -8.29 16.13
N PRO A 90 2.29 -7.82 17.10
CA PRO A 90 1.53 -6.57 16.94
C PRO A 90 2.40 -5.38 16.55
N GLU A 91 3.60 -5.27 17.13
CA GLU A 91 4.55 -4.18 16.85
C GLU A 91 5.10 -4.27 15.42
N GLN A 92 5.39 -5.49 14.95
CA GLN A 92 5.79 -5.73 13.57
C GLN A 92 4.68 -5.38 12.59
N GLU A 93 3.42 -5.73 12.90
CA GLU A 93 2.28 -5.39 12.06
C GLU A 93 2.06 -3.87 11.99
N ILE A 94 2.16 -3.16 13.11
CA ILE A 94 2.12 -1.70 13.16
C ILE A 94 3.23 -1.12 12.29
N HIS A 95 4.47 -1.58 12.45
CA HIS A 95 5.60 -1.09 11.67
C HIS A 95 5.43 -1.32 10.17
N ILE A 96 4.95 -2.49 9.76
CA ILE A 96 4.66 -2.80 8.37
C ILE A 96 3.60 -1.84 7.81
N LEU A 97 2.56 -1.52 8.58
CA LEU A 97 1.52 -0.58 8.16
C LEU A 97 2.05 0.85 8.00
N GLU A 98 2.91 1.30 8.92
CA GLU A 98 3.56 2.62 8.80
C GLU A 98 4.41 2.71 7.52
N VAL A 99 5.22 1.68 7.26
CA VAL A 99 6.03 1.60 6.03
C VAL A 99 5.15 1.53 4.79
N LEU A 100 4.05 0.75 4.82
CA LEU A 100 3.09 0.66 3.72
C LEU A 100 2.54 2.03 3.36
N PHE A 101 2.05 2.79 4.35
CA PHE A 101 1.41 4.07 4.10
C PHE A 101 2.41 5.16 3.66
N ASP A 102 3.63 5.18 4.19
CA ASP A 102 4.69 6.09 3.73
C ASP A 102 5.04 5.84 2.26
N LEU A 103 5.28 4.57 1.90
CA LEU A 103 5.66 4.20 0.53
C LEU A 103 4.52 4.44 -0.46
N LEU A 104 3.27 4.21 -0.04
CA LEU A 104 2.10 4.51 -0.85
C LEU A 104 1.96 6.02 -1.08
N ASP A 105 2.11 6.87 -0.05
CA ASP A 105 2.05 8.32 -0.23
C ASP A 105 3.12 8.83 -1.19
N ARG A 106 4.36 8.33 -1.05
CA ARG A 106 5.50 8.71 -1.91
C ARG A 106 5.29 8.32 -3.35
N PHE A 107 4.86 7.08 -3.60
CA PHE A 107 4.54 6.61 -4.95
C PHE A 107 3.49 7.50 -5.62
N LEU A 108 2.41 7.82 -4.90
CA LEU A 108 1.34 8.66 -5.42
C LEU A 108 1.80 10.11 -5.64
N ALA A 109 2.66 10.63 -4.75
CA ALA A 109 3.26 11.96 -4.88
C ALA A 109 4.08 12.08 -6.17
N GLU A 110 4.96 11.11 -6.43
CA GLU A 110 5.80 11.12 -7.62
C GLU A 110 4.96 11.01 -8.89
N ARG A 111 3.91 10.19 -8.87
CA ARG A 111 3.02 10.04 -10.01
C ARG A 111 2.25 11.33 -10.34
N GLU A 112 1.83 12.09 -9.34
CA GLU A 112 1.20 13.41 -9.54
C GLU A 112 2.16 14.42 -10.20
N THR A 113 3.49 14.28 -10.04
CA THR A 113 4.47 15.19 -10.66
C THR A 113 4.81 14.88 -12.11
N VAL A 114 4.52 13.67 -12.58
CA VAL A 114 4.84 13.20 -13.93
C VAL A 114 3.61 13.27 -14.86
N SER A 115 2.42 13.51 -14.31
CA SER A 115 1.14 13.47 -15.01
C SER A 115 0.68 14.82 -15.59
#